data_AF-A0A8B6GBE3-F1
#
_entry.id   AF-A0A8B6GBE3-F1
#
_cell.length_a   1.000
_cell.length_b   1.000
_cell.length_c   1.000
_cell.angle_alpha   90.00
_cell.angle_beta   90.00
_cell.angle_gamma   90.00
#
_symmetry.space_group_name_H-M   'P 1'
#
loop_
_entity.id
_entity.type
_entity.pdbx_description
1 polymer ?
#
loop_
_entity_poly.entity_id
_entity_poly.type
_entity_poly.pdbx_seq_one_letter_code
_entity_poly.pdbx_strand_id
1 'polypeptide(L)'
;MARNKSPGSDGLTVEFYCTFFSSLKDILLKLFEEIEKYSKLSRSMRCGIISLIFKKKGDKRFLKNYRPISLLQVDYKILAKVMANRFKQVLCKIVSKCQSCCIPGRDIADTIANIRDVLDLIESEELEGYLLKMDQEKAFDKVGHTYLREVLKKYGFGDRFVNWILGVYVGKNKLFCDDLNWKDKISKIKMLVNLWKQRRLTLSGRATVISSLLMSRLWYTIAVCSIPDWALQSIKKICLDFLWNNGSHLIIDQI
;
A
#
# COMPACT_ATOMS: atom_id res chain seq x y z
N MET A 1 -8.83 -5.68 23.70
CA MET A 1 -8.66 -6.52 22.50
C MET A 1 -9.45 -7.80 22.69
N ALA A 2 -9.80 -8.52 21.62
CA ALA A 2 -10.49 -9.80 21.75
C ALA A 2 -9.54 -10.85 22.35
N ARG A 3 -10.05 -11.64 23.29
CA ARG A 3 -9.37 -12.80 23.90
C ARG A 3 -9.43 -14.02 22.97
N ASN A 4 -8.63 -15.05 23.25
CA ASN A 4 -8.54 -16.31 22.52
C ASN A 4 -8.19 -16.11 21.02
N LYS A 5 -7.18 -15.28 20.75
CA LYS A 5 -6.66 -15.05 19.39
C LYS A 5 -5.22 -15.55 19.29
N SER A 6 -4.86 -16.03 18.11
CA SER A 6 -3.50 -16.50 17.83
C SER A 6 -2.49 -15.36 18.01
N PRO A 7 -1.35 -15.63 18.67
CA PRO A 7 -0.29 -14.65 18.87
C PRO A 7 0.47 -14.37 17.56
N GLY A 8 1.41 -13.45 17.62
CA GLY A 8 2.39 -13.26 16.55
C GLY A 8 3.49 -14.32 16.61
N SER A 9 4.66 -14.02 16.05
CA SER A 9 5.78 -14.96 16.03
C SER A 9 6.46 -15.13 17.40
N ASP A 10 6.16 -14.27 18.37
CA ASP A 10 6.69 -14.32 19.73
C ASP A 10 5.93 -15.29 20.66
N GLY A 11 4.76 -15.77 20.23
CA GLY A 11 3.89 -16.62 21.03
C GLY A 11 3.14 -15.89 22.15
N LEU A 12 3.30 -14.57 22.31
CA LEU A 12 2.67 -13.80 23.39
C LEU A 12 1.23 -13.45 23.02
N THR A 13 0.28 -13.95 23.79
CA THR A 13 -1.16 -13.73 23.56
C THR A 13 -1.67 -12.48 24.28
N VAL A 14 -2.90 -12.06 23.98
CA VAL A 14 -3.55 -10.92 24.66
C VAL A 14 -3.69 -11.20 26.16
N GLU A 15 -3.94 -12.45 26.55
CA GLU A 15 -4.06 -12.88 27.95
C GLU A 15 -2.77 -12.65 28.72
N PHE A 16 -1.61 -12.95 28.13
CA PHE A 16 -0.31 -12.67 28.74
C PHE A 16 -0.17 -11.19 29.09
N TYR A 17 -0.47 -10.29 28.14
CA TYR A 17 -0.41 -8.85 28.38
C TYR A 17 -1.43 -8.38 29.41
N CYS A 18 -2.62 -8.99 29.48
CA CYS A 18 -3.60 -8.65 30.51
C CYS A 18 -3.16 -9.09 31.90
N THR A 19 -2.61 -10.30 32.04
CA THR A 19 -2.18 -10.86 33.34
C THR A 19 -0.96 -10.11 33.88
N PHE A 20 0.02 -9.80 33.05
CA PHE A 20 1.27 -9.17 33.46
C PHE A 20 1.31 -7.66 33.18
N PHE A 21 0.14 -7.04 32.94
CA PHE A 21 0.06 -5.63 32.54
C PHE A 21 0.75 -4.68 33.53
N SER A 22 0.58 -4.94 34.84
CA SER A 22 1.17 -4.14 35.90
C SER A 22 2.70 -4.03 35.80
N SER A 23 3.36 -5.11 35.36
CA SER A 23 4.81 -5.17 35.18
C SER A 23 5.25 -4.74 33.77
N LEU A 24 4.41 -4.95 32.76
CA LEU A 24 4.73 -4.65 31.35
C LEU A 24 4.47 -3.21 30.95
N LYS A 25 3.59 -2.48 31.65
CA LYS A 25 3.17 -1.12 31.26
C LYS A 25 4.34 -0.16 31.08
N ASP A 26 5.33 -0.21 31.96
CA ASP A 26 6.46 0.74 31.95
C ASP A 26 7.45 0.38 30.83
N ILE A 27 7.58 -0.92 30.53
CA ILE A 27 8.37 -1.42 29.40
C ILE A 27 7.71 -1.03 28.08
N LEU A 28 6.40 -1.20 27.97
CA LEU A 28 5.63 -0.81 26.78
C LEU A 28 5.67 0.71 26.56
N LEU A 29 5.60 1.50 27.62
CA LEU A 29 5.70 2.95 27.52
C LEU A 29 7.06 3.38 26.97
N LYS A 30 8.16 2.87 27.57
CA LYS A 30 9.53 3.14 27.08
C LYS A 30 9.71 2.72 25.63
N LEU A 31 9.17 1.56 25.25
CA LEU A 31 9.20 1.08 23.87
C LEU A 31 8.49 2.05 22.92
N PHE A 32 7.31 2.55 23.29
CA PHE A 32 6.58 3.51 22.46
C PHE A 32 7.29 4.87 22.39
N GLU A 33 7.89 5.34 23.48
CA GLU A 33 8.71 6.57 23.48
C GLU A 33 9.92 6.46 22.56
N GLU A 34 10.62 5.31 22.55
CA GLU A 34 11.73 5.06 21.63
C GLU A 34 11.25 5.00 20.17
N ILE A 35 10.14 4.31 19.90
CA ILE A 35 9.56 4.24 18.56
C ILE A 35 9.24 5.65 18.04
N GLU A 36 8.75 6.51 18.92
CA GLU A 36 8.48 7.91 18.58
C GLU A 36 9.76 8.67 18.25
N LYS A 37 10.74 8.63 19.17
CA LYS A 37 12.00 9.36 19.08
C LYS A 37 12.78 9.01 17.81
N TYR A 38 12.86 7.72 17.50
CA TYR A 38 13.58 7.23 16.32
C TYR A 38 12.70 7.11 15.09
N SER A 39 11.39 7.35 15.23
CA SER A 39 10.39 7.08 14.19
C SER A 39 10.59 5.70 13.57
N LYS A 40 10.89 4.69 14.40
CA LYS A 40 11.24 3.33 13.95
C LYS A 40 10.62 2.21 14.80
N LEU A 41 9.92 1.28 14.16
CA LEU A 41 9.31 0.12 14.79
C LEU A 41 10.41 -0.88 15.12
N SER A 42 10.22 -1.60 16.22
CA SER A 42 11.11 -2.70 16.58
C SER A 42 11.18 -3.75 15.47
N ARG A 43 12.21 -4.60 15.50
CA ARG A 43 12.36 -5.67 14.51
C ARG A 43 11.17 -6.64 14.57
N SER A 44 10.72 -7.02 15.77
CA SER A 44 9.60 -7.95 15.96
C SER A 44 8.28 -7.39 15.43
N MET A 45 8.01 -6.10 15.66
CA MET A 45 6.78 -5.43 15.19
C MET A 45 6.69 -5.31 13.66
N ARG A 46 7.82 -5.40 12.95
CA ARG A 46 7.88 -5.38 11.48
C ARG A 46 7.74 -6.76 10.86
N CYS A 47 7.70 -7.81 11.67
CA CYS A 47 7.54 -9.19 11.23
C CYS A 47 6.11 -9.66 11.53
N GLY A 48 5.54 -10.40 10.59
CA GLY A 48 4.24 -11.06 10.75
C GLY A 48 4.26 -12.41 10.06
N ILE A 49 3.54 -13.38 10.63
CA ILE A 49 3.37 -14.69 10.02
C ILE A 49 2.15 -14.65 9.12
N ILE A 50 2.30 -14.98 7.84
CA ILE A 50 1.16 -15.05 6.92
C ILE A 50 0.55 -16.46 7.03
N SER A 51 -0.71 -16.52 7.45
CA SER A 51 -1.52 -17.73 7.47
C SER A 51 -2.62 -17.64 6.42
N LEU A 52 -2.89 -18.74 5.71
CA LEU A 52 -3.94 -18.80 4.69
C LEU A 52 -5.24 -19.31 5.30
N ILE A 53 -6.30 -18.49 5.25
CA ILE A 53 -7.64 -18.89 5.67
C ILE A 53 -8.53 -19.13 4.46
N PHE A 54 -9.13 -20.31 4.38
CA PHE A 54 -10.06 -20.66 3.31
C PHE A 54 -11.37 -19.86 3.40
N LYS A 55 -11.81 -19.28 2.28
CA LYS A 55 -13.03 -18.43 2.21
C LYS A 55 -14.34 -19.20 2.37
N LYS A 56 -14.29 -20.53 2.58
CA LYS A 56 -15.46 -21.43 2.59
C LYS A 56 -16.29 -21.35 1.30
N LYS A 57 -15.65 -21.04 0.16
CA LYS A 57 -16.28 -20.95 -1.16
C LYS A 57 -15.31 -21.44 -2.24
N GLY A 58 -15.80 -22.30 -3.14
CA GLY A 58 -15.03 -22.86 -4.25
C GLY A 58 -14.15 -24.06 -3.86
N ASP A 59 -13.30 -24.50 -4.79
CA ASP A 59 -12.38 -25.64 -4.57
C ASP A 59 -11.13 -25.21 -3.77
N LYS A 60 -10.75 -26.04 -2.79
CA LYS A 60 -9.58 -25.86 -1.91
C LYS A 60 -8.25 -25.94 -2.67
N ARG A 61 -8.23 -26.43 -3.90
CA ARG A 61 -7.01 -26.50 -4.73
C ARG A 61 -6.55 -25.13 -5.24
N PHE A 62 -7.45 -24.14 -5.34
CA PHE A 62 -7.11 -22.83 -5.88
C PHE A 62 -6.76 -21.81 -4.80
N LEU A 63 -5.56 -21.23 -4.88
CA LEU A 63 -5.07 -20.18 -3.95
C LEU A 63 -5.98 -18.93 -3.88
N LYS A 64 -6.68 -18.57 -4.97
CA LYS A 64 -7.64 -17.44 -4.98
C LYS A 64 -8.78 -17.58 -3.97
N ASN A 65 -9.08 -18.82 -3.57
CA ASN A 65 -10.12 -19.14 -2.59
C ASN A 65 -9.62 -19.04 -1.14
N TYR A 66 -8.37 -18.65 -0.92
CA TYR A 66 -7.80 -18.35 0.39
C TYR A 66 -7.65 -16.84 0.58
N ARG A 67 -7.67 -16.42 1.85
CA ARG A 67 -7.30 -15.07 2.28
C ARG A 67 -5.98 -15.17 3.04
N PRO A 68 -4.93 -14.45 2.65
CA PRO A 68 -3.78 -14.28 3.50
C PRO A 68 -4.17 -13.42 4.71
N ILE A 69 -3.84 -13.89 5.90
CA ILE A 69 -4.00 -13.15 7.16
C ILE A 69 -2.63 -13.04 7.80
N SER A 70 -2.22 -11.82 8.10
CA SER A 70 -0.97 -11.54 8.81
C SER A 70 -1.20 -11.60 10.32
N LEU A 71 -0.58 -12.57 10.98
CA LEU A 71 -0.49 -12.66 12.42
C LEU A 71 0.63 -11.73 12.89
N LEU A 72 0.23 -10.56 13.39
CA LEU A 72 1.12 -9.55 13.94
C LEU A 72 1.29 -9.72 15.46
N GLN A 73 2.42 -9.23 15.97
CA GLN A 73 2.71 -9.20 17.40
C GLN A 73 1.64 -8.42 18.19
N VAL A 74 1.44 -8.78 19.46
CA VAL A 74 0.39 -8.17 20.29
C VAL A 74 0.78 -6.76 20.74
N ASP A 75 2.04 -6.50 21.05
CA ASP A 75 2.57 -5.16 21.33
C ASP A 75 2.28 -4.14 20.21
N TYR A 76 2.48 -4.55 18.95
CA TYR A 76 2.08 -3.77 17.77
C TYR A 76 0.57 -3.51 17.76
N LYS A 77 -0.24 -4.53 18.04
CA LYS A 77 -1.71 -4.39 18.09
C LYS A 77 -2.16 -3.47 19.23
N ILE A 78 -1.46 -3.44 20.37
CA ILE A 78 -1.71 -2.48 21.45
C ILE A 78 -1.51 -1.06 20.93
N LEU A 79 -0.34 -0.78 20.34
CA LEU A 79 -0.03 0.52 19.77
C LEU A 79 -1.04 0.94 18.70
N ALA A 80 -1.32 0.07 17.72
CA ALA A 80 -2.28 0.33 16.66
C ALA A 80 -3.69 0.59 17.22
N LYS A 81 -4.08 -0.10 18.30
CA LYS A 81 -5.37 0.11 18.95
C LYS A 81 -5.44 1.46 19.66
N VAL A 82 -4.37 1.90 20.31
CA VAL A 82 -4.28 3.23 20.93
C VAL A 82 -4.47 4.31 19.85
N MET A 83 -3.75 4.20 18.73
CA MET A 83 -3.86 5.12 17.60
C MET A 83 -5.26 5.14 16.99
N ALA A 84 -5.84 3.96 16.75
CA ALA A 84 -7.20 3.84 16.22
C ALA A 84 -8.25 4.46 17.16
N ASN A 85 -8.12 4.28 18.47
CA ASN A 85 -9.04 4.87 19.44
C ASN A 85 -8.94 6.41 19.46
N ARG A 86 -7.75 6.98 19.29
CA ARG A 86 -7.57 8.44 19.12
C ARG A 86 -8.20 8.93 17.82
N PHE A 87 -7.96 8.23 16.71
CA PHE A 87 -8.51 8.59 15.41
C PHE A 87 -10.04 8.55 15.36
N LYS A 88 -10.65 7.58 16.05
CA LYS A 88 -12.11 7.43 16.14
C LYS A 88 -12.83 8.67 16.66
N GLN A 89 -12.19 9.47 17.52
CA GLN A 89 -12.81 10.68 18.10
C GLN A 89 -13.10 11.75 17.06
N VAL A 90 -12.35 11.78 15.95
CA VAL A 90 -12.49 12.79 14.89
C VAL A 90 -13.12 12.22 13.61
N LEU A 91 -13.23 10.89 13.50
CA LEU A 91 -13.67 10.20 12.28
C LEU A 91 -15.05 10.68 11.80
N CYS A 92 -16.00 10.89 12.71
CA CYS A 92 -17.36 11.34 12.38
C CYS A 92 -17.42 12.75 11.78
N LYS A 93 -16.40 13.59 12.02
CA LYS A 93 -16.31 14.96 11.47
C LYS A 93 -15.69 14.99 10.08
N ILE A 94 -14.81 14.03 9.80
CA ILE A 94 -14.02 13.98 8.57
C ILE A 94 -14.77 13.22 7.48
N VAL A 95 -15.48 12.16 7.86
CA VAL A 95 -16.11 11.25 6.90
C VAL A 95 -17.57 11.63 6.67
N SER A 96 -17.96 11.69 5.39
CA SER A 96 -19.33 11.95 4.93
C SER A 96 -20.36 11.09 5.66
N LYS A 97 -21.56 11.63 5.88
CA LYS A 97 -22.69 10.94 6.53
C LYS A 97 -23.08 9.65 5.80
N CYS A 98 -22.89 9.59 4.48
CA CYS A 98 -23.27 8.44 3.66
C CYS A 98 -22.35 7.21 3.83
N GLN A 99 -21.20 7.35 4.50
CA GLN A 99 -20.33 6.21 4.80
C GLN A 99 -20.74 5.61 6.15
N SER A 100 -21.22 4.37 6.16
CA SER A 100 -21.57 3.64 7.39
C SER A 100 -20.42 2.79 7.92
N CYS A 101 -19.63 2.21 7.01
CA CYS A 101 -18.60 1.24 7.37
C CYS A 101 -17.49 1.85 8.26
N CYS A 102 -17.14 1.13 9.34
CA CYS A 102 -16.05 1.43 10.27
C CYS A 102 -16.21 2.73 11.08
N ILE A 103 -17.41 3.34 11.12
CA ILE A 103 -17.68 4.54 11.91
C ILE A 103 -18.49 4.17 13.16
N PRO A 104 -18.05 4.58 14.36
CA PRO A 104 -18.82 4.35 15.58
C PRO A 104 -20.22 4.97 15.48
N GLY A 105 -21.26 4.18 15.79
CA GLY A 105 -22.64 4.64 15.83
C GLY A 105 -23.37 4.68 14.48
N ARG A 106 -22.78 4.13 13.40
CA ARG A 106 -23.46 3.94 12.12
C ARG A 106 -23.56 2.45 11.82
N ASP A 107 -24.74 2.00 11.39
CA ASP A 107 -24.98 0.61 11.02
C ASP A 107 -25.03 0.45 9.49
N ILE A 108 -24.73 -0.76 9.01
CA ILE A 108 -24.95 -1.12 7.61
C ILE A 108 -26.45 -1.12 7.27
N ALA A 109 -27.30 -1.43 8.26
CA ALA A 109 -28.75 -1.37 8.13
C ALA A 109 -29.23 0.02 7.70
N ASP A 110 -28.65 1.09 8.24
CA ASP A 110 -29.01 2.47 7.88
C ASP A 110 -28.75 2.74 6.39
N THR A 111 -27.64 2.23 5.85
CA THR A 111 -27.33 2.38 4.42
C THR A 111 -28.29 1.58 3.54
N ILE A 112 -28.65 0.37 3.99
CA ILE A 112 -29.62 -0.47 3.27
C ILE A 112 -31.00 0.19 3.26
N ALA A 113 -31.43 0.77 4.38
CA ALA A 113 -32.68 1.53 4.48
C ALA A 113 -32.66 2.73 3.52
N ASN A 114 -31.61 3.55 3.56
CA ASN A 114 -31.48 4.69 2.64
C ASN A 114 -31.53 4.27 1.16
N ILE A 115 -30.91 3.15 0.78
CA ILE A 115 -30.98 2.65 -0.60
C ILE A 115 -32.41 2.23 -0.96
N ARG A 116 -33.14 1.59 -0.04
CA ARG A 116 -34.54 1.21 -0.25
C ARG A 116 -35.43 2.43 -0.40
N ASP A 117 -35.30 3.41 0.50
CA ASP A 117 -36.09 4.64 0.46
C ASP A 117 -35.90 5.39 -0.87
N VAL A 118 -34.67 5.41 -1.41
CA VAL A 118 -34.38 5.99 -2.72
C VAL A 118 -35.03 5.19 -3.86
N LEU A 119 -35.01 3.85 -3.79
CA LEU A 119 -35.66 3.02 -4.82
C LEU A 119 -37.19 3.19 -4.79
N ASP A 120 -37.79 3.24 -3.60
CA ASP A 120 -39.22 3.44 -3.42
C ASP A 120 -39.65 4.83 -3.94
N LEU A 121 -38.83 5.87 -3.71
CA LEU A 121 -39.08 7.21 -4.24
C LEU A 121 -39.07 7.23 -5.78
N ILE A 122 -38.06 6.61 -6.39
CA ILE A 122 -37.93 6.51 -7.85
C ILE A 122 -39.15 5.82 -8.46
N GLU A 123 -39.66 4.75 -7.82
CA GLU A 123 -40.86 4.05 -8.26
C GLU A 123 -42.12 4.91 -8.09
N SER A 124 -42.25 5.62 -6.98
CA SER A 124 -43.45 6.44 -6.69
C SER A 124 -43.57 7.69 -7.57
N GLU A 125 -42.43 8.28 -7.97
CA GLU A 125 -42.38 9.49 -8.80
C GLU A 125 -42.16 9.17 -10.29
N GLU A 126 -42.16 7.89 -10.67
CA GLU A 126 -41.89 7.40 -12.04
C GLU A 126 -40.59 7.96 -12.64
N LEU A 127 -39.55 8.09 -11.81
CA LEU A 127 -38.26 8.61 -12.23
C LEU A 127 -37.40 7.51 -12.84
N GLU A 128 -36.50 7.90 -13.75
CA GLU A 128 -35.44 6.99 -14.22
C GLU A 128 -34.20 7.13 -13.34
N GLY A 129 -33.65 6.01 -12.88
CA GLY A 129 -32.47 5.97 -12.02
C GLY A 129 -31.55 4.80 -12.31
N TYR A 130 -30.26 4.96 -12.00
CA TYR A 130 -29.25 3.91 -12.16
C TYR A 130 -28.62 3.54 -10.81
N LEU A 131 -28.60 2.25 -10.48
CA LEU A 131 -27.88 1.73 -9.31
C LEU A 131 -26.48 1.25 -9.72
N LEU A 132 -25.46 1.98 -9.31
CA LEU A 132 -24.06 1.65 -9.59
C LEU A 132 -23.41 0.90 -8.41
N LYS A 133 -23.05 -0.36 -8.62
CA LYS A 133 -22.30 -1.17 -7.66
C LYS A 133 -20.83 -1.21 -8.03
N MET A 134 -19.99 -0.55 -7.23
CA MET A 134 -18.54 -0.53 -7.41
C MET A 134 -17.85 -1.35 -6.32
N ASP A 135 -16.84 -2.15 -6.69
CA ASP A 135 -15.97 -2.87 -5.77
C ASP A 135 -14.49 -2.63 -6.11
N GLN A 136 -13.66 -2.44 -5.09
CA GLN A 136 -12.23 -2.17 -5.28
C GLN A 136 -11.42 -3.43 -5.00
N GLU A 137 -10.76 -3.95 -6.04
CA GLU A 137 -9.90 -5.12 -5.90
C GLU A 137 -8.68 -4.80 -5.02
N LYS A 138 -8.55 -5.50 -3.88
CA LYS A 138 -7.43 -5.38 -2.93
C LYS A 138 -7.18 -3.93 -2.48
N ALA A 139 -8.26 -3.23 -2.10
CA ALA A 139 -8.19 -1.83 -1.68
C ALA A 139 -7.09 -1.54 -0.64
N PHE A 140 -6.90 -2.40 0.37
CA PHE A 140 -5.87 -2.20 1.40
C PHE A 140 -4.43 -2.33 0.86
N ASP A 141 -4.20 -3.16 -0.15
CA ASP A 141 -2.87 -3.39 -0.72
C ASP A 141 -2.50 -2.32 -1.76
N LYS A 142 -3.49 -1.64 -2.35
CA LYS A 142 -3.31 -0.69 -3.46
C LYS A 142 -3.21 0.77 -3.04
N VAL A 143 -3.44 1.12 -1.76
CA VAL A 143 -3.37 2.51 -1.29
C VAL A 143 -1.92 2.95 -1.14
N GLY A 144 -1.51 3.96 -1.91
CA GLY A 144 -0.19 4.57 -1.80
C GLY A 144 -0.02 5.35 -0.49
N HIS A 145 1.10 5.11 0.21
CA HIS A 145 1.40 5.79 1.48
C HIS A 145 1.66 7.30 1.29
N THR A 146 2.16 7.71 0.13
CA THR A 146 2.33 9.13 -0.24
C THR A 146 0.99 9.83 -0.30
N TYR A 147 0.02 9.26 -1.02
CA TYR A 147 -1.34 9.76 -1.09
C TYR A 147 -1.98 9.86 0.30
N LEU A 148 -1.85 8.83 1.13
CA LEU A 148 -2.42 8.83 2.48
C LEU A 148 -1.79 9.92 3.38
N ARG A 149 -0.48 10.17 3.24
CA ARG A 149 0.21 11.28 3.92
C ARG A 149 -0.39 12.63 3.55
N GLU A 150 -0.53 12.91 2.26
CA GLU A 150 -1.06 14.19 1.78
C GLU A 150 -2.51 14.40 2.21
N VAL A 151 -3.34 13.34 2.17
CA VAL A 151 -4.73 13.40 2.66
C VAL A 151 -4.77 13.74 4.15
N LEU A 152 -3.97 13.06 4.98
CA LEU A 152 -3.95 13.35 6.41
C LEU A 152 -3.45 14.78 6.70
N LYS A 153 -2.43 15.25 5.97
CA LYS A 153 -1.98 16.65 6.09
C LYS A 153 -3.06 17.65 5.71
N LYS A 154 -3.81 17.38 4.62
CA LYS A 154 -4.90 18.24 4.16
C LYS A 154 -6.04 18.36 5.18
N TYR A 155 -6.32 17.29 5.94
CA TYR A 155 -7.28 17.31 7.06
C TYR A 155 -6.71 17.91 8.36
N GLY A 156 -5.48 18.42 8.35
CA GLY A 156 -4.87 19.12 9.48
C GLY A 156 -4.23 18.20 10.53
N PHE A 157 -3.98 16.93 10.22
CA PHE A 157 -3.27 16.05 11.15
C PHE A 157 -1.79 16.44 11.24
N GLY A 158 -1.30 16.67 12.47
CA GLY A 158 0.11 16.98 12.70
C GLY A 158 1.06 15.85 12.30
N ASP A 159 2.29 16.20 11.90
CA ASP A 159 3.29 15.24 11.40
C ASP A 159 3.56 14.09 12.38
N ARG A 160 3.54 14.37 13.69
CA ARG A 160 3.66 13.35 14.74
C ARG A 160 2.64 12.22 14.56
N PHE A 161 1.36 12.58 14.40
CA PHE A 161 0.27 11.60 14.27
C PHE A 161 0.31 10.88 12.93
N VAL A 162 0.64 11.60 11.85
CA VAL A 162 0.81 11.03 10.51
C VAL A 162 1.93 9.99 10.48
N ASN A 163 3.06 10.29 11.13
CA ASN A 163 4.19 9.35 11.25
C ASN A 163 3.84 8.12 12.10
N TRP A 164 2.98 8.26 13.10
CA TRP A 164 2.46 7.09 13.83
C TRP A 164 1.55 6.21 12.97
N ILE A 165 0.60 6.80 12.23
CA ILE A 165 -0.38 6.05 11.42
C ILE A 165 0.26 5.31 10.26
N LEU A 166 1.12 6.00 9.50
CA LEU A 166 1.77 5.40 8.34
C LEU A 166 2.82 4.36 8.74
N GLY A 167 3.03 4.20 10.06
CA GLY A 167 4.27 3.73 10.60
C GLY A 167 5.38 4.72 10.26
N VAL A 168 6.29 4.89 11.20
CA VAL A 168 7.71 4.71 10.95
C VAL A 168 8.06 4.67 9.47
N TYR A 169 8.80 5.69 9.05
CA TYR A 169 9.25 5.93 7.69
C TYR A 169 9.44 4.62 6.91
N VAL A 170 8.52 4.32 5.99
CA VAL A 170 8.66 3.19 5.05
C VAL A 170 9.66 3.62 3.98
N GLY A 171 10.90 3.63 4.41
CA GLY A 171 12.06 3.89 3.62
C GLY A 171 13.26 3.45 4.43
N LYS A 172 13.88 2.32 4.07
CA LYS A 172 15.33 2.32 4.26
C LYS A 172 15.79 3.47 3.38
N ASN A 173 16.39 4.50 3.99
CA ASN A 173 17.21 5.55 3.38
C ASN A 173 16.92 5.74 1.88
N LYS A 174 16.26 6.80 1.40
CA LYS A 174 15.78 6.98 0.00
C LYS A 174 16.57 6.18 -1.06
N LEU A 175 17.90 6.29 -1.04
CA LEU A 175 18.88 5.45 -1.75
C LEU A 175 18.62 3.93 -1.78
N PHE A 176 18.34 3.27 -0.66
CA PHE A 176 18.05 1.84 -0.57
C PHE A 176 16.67 1.46 -1.14
N CYS A 177 15.66 2.32 -0.96
CA CYS A 177 14.35 2.10 -1.60
C CYS A 177 14.43 2.33 -3.11
N ASP A 178 15.19 3.34 -3.53
CA ASP A 178 15.54 3.59 -4.92
C ASP A 178 16.26 2.37 -5.51
N ASP A 179 17.23 1.83 -4.78
CA ASP A 179 17.95 0.62 -5.16
C ASP A 179 17.01 -0.59 -5.34
N LEU A 180 16.17 -0.90 -4.35
CA LEU A 180 15.23 -2.03 -4.45
C LEU A 180 14.21 -1.87 -5.57
N ASN A 181 13.69 -0.65 -5.77
CA ASN A 181 12.65 -0.40 -6.76
C ASN A 181 13.21 -0.36 -8.19
N TRP A 182 14.43 0.14 -8.37
CA TRP A 182 14.98 0.43 -9.70
C TRP A 182 16.06 -0.55 -10.14
N LYS A 183 16.91 -1.11 -9.27
CA LYS A 183 18.00 -2.02 -9.70
C LYS A 183 17.48 -3.28 -10.39
N ASP A 184 16.50 -3.94 -9.78
CA ASP A 184 15.89 -5.16 -10.34
C ASP A 184 15.10 -4.90 -11.63
N LYS A 185 14.52 -3.72 -11.78
CA LYS A 185 13.81 -3.34 -13.01
C LYS A 185 14.80 -3.02 -14.12
N ILE A 186 15.84 -2.26 -13.82
CA ILE A 186 16.91 -1.92 -14.76
C ILE A 186 17.64 -3.19 -15.23
N SER A 187 17.92 -4.14 -14.33
CA SER A 187 18.55 -5.41 -14.72
C SER A 187 17.68 -6.23 -15.69
N LYS A 188 16.37 -6.34 -15.40
CA LYS A 188 15.40 -7.00 -16.28
C LYS A 188 15.25 -6.29 -17.63
N ILE A 189 15.28 -4.96 -17.64
CA ILE A 189 15.23 -4.15 -18.86
C ILE A 189 16.50 -4.37 -19.70
N LYS A 190 17.68 -4.33 -19.08
CA LYS A 190 18.95 -4.62 -19.75
C LYS A 190 18.95 -6.00 -20.39
N MET A 191 18.48 -7.02 -19.66
CA MET A 191 18.36 -8.38 -20.17
C MET A 191 17.44 -8.45 -21.39
N LEU A 192 16.27 -7.81 -21.33
CA LEU A 192 15.35 -7.74 -22.46
C LEU A 192 15.98 -7.05 -23.67
N VAL A 193 16.58 -5.87 -23.46
CA VAL A 193 17.24 -5.12 -24.54
C VAL A 193 18.33 -5.96 -25.19
N ASN A 194 19.14 -6.68 -24.42
CA ASN A 194 20.19 -7.55 -24.96
C ASN A 194 19.62 -8.70 -25.82
N LEU A 195 18.49 -9.30 -25.43
CA LEU A 195 17.81 -10.31 -26.25
C LEU A 195 17.32 -9.74 -27.59
N TRP A 196 16.80 -8.52 -27.58
CA TRP A 196 16.32 -7.87 -28.81
C TRP A 196 17.46 -7.27 -29.66
N LYS A 197 18.61 -6.93 -29.06
CA LYS A 197 19.83 -6.51 -29.79
C LYS A 197 20.35 -7.61 -30.72
N GLN A 198 20.15 -8.88 -30.35
CA GLN A 198 20.54 -10.01 -31.21
C GLN A 198 19.73 -10.08 -32.51
N ARG A 199 18.57 -9.43 -32.56
CA ARG A 199 17.73 -9.37 -33.74
C ARG A 199 18.15 -8.17 -34.59
N ARG A 200 18.43 -8.38 -35.88
CA ARG A 200 18.72 -7.29 -36.82
C ARG A 200 17.44 -6.49 -37.10
N LEU A 201 17.13 -5.55 -36.21
CA LEU A 201 15.94 -4.69 -36.29
C LEU A 201 16.26 -3.35 -36.98
N THR A 202 15.28 -2.84 -37.72
CA THR A 202 15.28 -1.47 -38.26
C THR A 202 15.14 -0.44 -37.13
N LEU A 203 15.49 0.82 -37.40
CA LEU A 203 15.36 1.91 -36.42
C LEU A 203 13.92 2.03 -35.89
N SER A 204 12.94 1.99 -36.79
CA SER A 204 11.51 1.99 -36.45
C SER A 204 11.12 0.77 -35.60
N GLY A 205 11.61 -0.42 -35.95
CA GLY A 205 11.39 -1.63 -35.15
C GLY A 205 11.94 -1.51 -33.71
N ARG A 206 13.10 -0.89 -33.54
CA ARG A 206 13.69 -0.65 -32.21
C ARG A 206 12.90 0.39 -31.41
N ALA A 207 12.45 1.47 -32.06
CA ALA A 207 11.59 2.47 -31.42
C ALA A 207 10.27 1.84 -30.93
N THR A 208 9.66 0.98 -31.74
CA THR A 208 8.46 0.22 -31.36
C THR A 208 8.71 -0.72 -30.18
N VAL A 209 9.86 -1.40 -30.12
CA VAL A 209 10.23 -2.24 -28.96
C VAL A 209 10.38 -1.39 -27.69
N ILE A 210 10.98 -0.19 -27.79
CA ILE A 210 11.09 0.73 -26.64
C ILE A 210 9.70 1.15 -26.16
N SER A 211 8.83 1.62 -27.05
CA SER A 211 7.51 2.13 -26.66
C SER A 211 6.57 1.02 -26.16
N SER A 212 6.58 -0.15 -26.78
CA SER A 212 5.64 -1.24 -26.46
C SER A 212 6.12 -2.14 -25.31
N LEU A 213 7.41 -2.44 -25.20
CA LEU A 213 7.94 -3.44 -24.24
C LEU A 213 8.75 -2.85 -23.09
N LEU A 214 9.48 -1.75 -23.30
CA LEU A 214 10.22 -1.10 -22.20
C LEU A 214 9.31 -0.14 -21.42
N MET A 215 8.66 0.80 -22.10
CA MET A 215 7.87 1.84 -21.42
C MET A 215 6.68 1.27 -20.65
N SER A 216 6.04 0.22 -21.18
CA SER A 216 4.95 -0.49 -20.49
C SER A 216 5.36 -1.07 -19.14
N ARG A 217 6.61 -1.53 -19.00
CA ARG A 217 7.16 -2.08 -17.74
C ARG A 217 7.56 -1.01 -16.73
N LEU A 218 7.84 0.19 -17.21
CA LEU A 218 8.25 1.33 -16.40
C LEU A 218 7.05 2.14 -15.91
N TRP A 219 6.01 2.26 -16.74
CA TRP A 219 4.85 3.15 -16.54
C TRP A 219 4.27 3.10 -15.13
N TYR A 220 3.89 1.91 -14.65
CA TYR A 220 3.32 1.75 -13.30
C TYR A 220 4.26 2.24 -12.20
N THR A 221 5.57 1.99 -12.34
CA THR A 221 6.56 2.38 -11.33
C THR A 221 6.74 3.89 -11.30
N ILE A 222 6.78 4.51 -12.47
CA ILE A 222 6.93 5.96 -12.64
C ILE A 222 5.70 6.70 -12.09
N ALA A 223 4.51 6.14 -12.31
CA ALA A 223 3.27 6.73 -11.83
C ALA A 223 3.14 6.73 -10.29
N VAL A 224 3.79 5.77 -9.62
CA VAL A 224 3.67 5.57 -8.17
C VAL A 224 4.88 6.09 -7.39
N CYS A 225 6.08 6.07 -7.98
CA CYS A 225 7.34 6.45 -7.35
C CYS A 225 8.10 7.49 -8.18
N SER A 226 8.69 8.48 -7.51
CA SER A 226 9.63 9.41 -8.16
C SER A 226 10.85 8.66 -8.71
N ILE A 227 11.25 8.95 -9.94
CA ILE A 227 12.46 8.37 -10.56
C ILE A 227 13.70 9.09 -10.02
N PRO A 228 14.69 8.38 -9.45
CA PRO A 228 15.99 8.94 -9.09
C PRO A 228 16.81 9.31 -10.33
N ASP A 229 17.62 10.37 -10.25
CA ASP A 229 18.41 10.86 -11.40
C ASP A 229 19.34 9.77 -11.98
N TRP A 230 19.99 8.98 -11.13
CA TRP A 230 20.86 7.88 -11.56
C TRP A 230 20.11 6.79 -12.35
N ALA A 231 18.85 6.52 -11.97
CA ALA A 231 18.01 5.51 -12.62
C ALA A 231 17.51 6.04 -13.96
N LEU A 232 17.12 7.31 -14.01
CA LEU A 232 16.73 7.99 -15.24
C LEU A 232 17.88 8.02 -16.26
N GLN A 233 19.08 8.41 -15.84
CA GLN A 233 20.27 8.41 -16.68
C GLN A 233 20.59 7.00 -17.19
N SER A 234 20.48 5.98 -16.34
CA SER A 234 20.71 4.59 -16.72
C SER A 234 19.70 4.09 -17.77
N ILE A 235 18.42 4.40 -17.58
CA ILE A 235 17.35 4.02 -18.53
C ILE A 235 17.53 4.76 -19.86
N LYS A 236 17.78 6.07 -19.82
CA LYS A 236 18.08 6.88 -21.02
C LYS A 236 19.24 6.28 -21.81
N LYS A 237 20.34 5.96 -21.13
CA LYS A 237 21.52 5.34 -21.75
C LYS A 237 21.17 4.01 -22.41
N ILE A 238 20.46 3.10 -21.73
CA ILE A 238 20.05 1.81 -22.30
C ILE A 238 19.18 1.99 -23.54
N CYS A 239 18.20 2.91 -23.51
CA CYS A 239 17.33 3.19 -24.64
C CYS A 239 18.11 3.75 -25.84
N LEU A 240 19.02 4.70 -25.60
CA LEU A 240 19.85 5.30 -26.65
C LEU A 240 20.83 4.27 -27.25
N ASP A 241 21.51 3.49 -26.42
CA ASP A 241 22.43 2.43 -26.85
C ASP A 241 21.70 1.37 -27.67
N PHE A 242 20.45 1.07 -27.33
CA PHE A 242 19.61 0.14 -28.08
C PHE A 242 19.16 0.73 -29.42
N LEU A 243 18.67 1.98 -29.42
CA LEU A 243 18.18 2.64 -30.61
C LEU A 243 19.30 2.77 -31.67
N TRP A 244 20.50 3.20 -31.24
CA TRP A 244 21.63 3.51 -32.11
C TRP A 244 22.63 2.36 -32.29
N ASN A 245 22.42 1.21 -31.65
CA ASN A 245 23.31 0.04 -31.72
C ASN A 245 24.78 0.35 -31.35
N ASN A 246 24.98 1.17 -30.31
CA ASN A 246 26.28 1.72 -29.88
C ASN A 246 26.99 2.61 -30.94
N GLY A 247 26.29 3.08 -31.98
CA GLY A 247 26.79 4.12 -32.87
C GLY A 247 26.84 5.49 -32.17
N SER A 248 27.74 6.37 -32.62
CA SER A 248 27.92 7.71 -32.08
C SER A 248 26.60 8.50 -32.02
N HIS A 249 26.27 8.99 -30.82
CA HIS A 249 25.10 9.81 -30.54
C HIS A 249 25.19 11.11 -31.36
N LEU A 250 24.44 11.22 -32.45
CA LEU A 250 24.50 12.41 -33.30
C LEU A 250 23.63 13.57 -32.82
N ILE A 251 22.86 13.43 -31.74
CA ILE A 251 22.06 14.55 -31.23
C ILE A 251 21.93 14.47 -29.70
N ILE A 252 22.33 15.56 -29.04
CA ILE A 252 21.71 16.27 -27.90
C ILE A 252 22.80 16.71 -26.89
N ASP A 253 23.47 17.81 -27.23
CA ASP A 253 23.83 18.88 -26.29
C ASP A 253 23.09 20.13 -26.79
N GLN A 254 21.82 20.26 -26.41
CA GLN A 254 21.02 21.50 -26.37
C GLN A 254 19.55 21.13 -26.15
N ILE A 255 19.13 21.28 -24.88
CA ILE A 255 17.85 21.72 -24.31
C ILE A 255 17.74 21.15 -22.90
#